data_AF-A0A9D8ZHG2-F1
#
_entry.id   AF-A0A9D8ZHG2-F1
#
_cell.length_a   1.000
_cell.length_b   1.000
_cell.length_c   1.000
_cell.angle_alpha   90.00
_cell.angle_beta   90.00
_cell.angle_gamma   90.00
#
_symmetry.space_group_name_H-M   'P 1'
#
loop_
_entity.id
_entity.type
_entity.pdbx_description
1 polymer ?
#
loop_
_entity_poly.entity_id
_entity_poly.type
_entity_poly.pdbx_seq_one_letter_code
_entity_poly.pdbx_strand_id
1 'polypeptide(L)'
;RFPTFQETLVEVFNLAGYRNSSSGSDYIRIAQDFEKYTEEANSYPAIVLIDGVYIPDHEKIKSFDARKIESISTVPDQFVMAGKDYQGIMSVKTIAGNYFEEYTPEYGINVPIKKARPQKNYFEQRYGVEGSDQNHIPDYRRILLWEPQVELTDADVQFEFYTSDLSGEFDVVLDGFTSYGKPISVYETILVQDDSQ
;
A
#
# COMPACT_ATOMS: atom_id res chain seq x y z
N ARG A 1 27.01 10.96 23.94
CA ARG A 1 25.87 10.45 23.14
C ARG A 1 25.22 11.66 22.51
N PHE A 2 24.91 11.60 21.22
CA PHE A 2 24.44 12.72 20.39
C PHE A 2 22.92 12.91 20.59
N PRO A 3 22.45 13.85 21.42
CA PRO A 3 21.03 14.04 21.71
C PRO A 3 20.20 14.47 20.50
N THR A 4 20.80 15.20 19.55
CA THR A 4 20.03 15.83 18.46
C THR A 4 20.19 15.09 17.15
N PHE A 5 19.19 15.27 16.28
CA PHE A 5 19.22 14.73 14.93
C PHE A 5 20.39 15.30 14.12
N GLN A 6 20.66 16.61 14.25
CA GLN A 6 21.82 17.24 13.61
C GLN A 6 23.15 16.59 14.00
N GLU A 7 23.40 16.41 15.29
CA GLU A 7 24.63 15.77 15.77
C GLU A 7 24.69 14.30 15.31
N THR A 8 23.56 13.60 15.32
CA THR A 8 23.50 12.20 14.85
C THR A 8 23.85 12.08 13.37
N LEU A 9 23.35 13.00 12.53
CA LEU A 9 23.71 13.04 11.11
C LEU A 9 25.22 13.29 10.92
N VAL A 10 25.80 14.24 11.64
CA VAL A 10 27.22 14.60 11.44
C VAL A 10 28.18 13.55 12.02
N GLU A 11 27.86 12.98 13.18
CA GLU A 11 28.82 12.20 13.98
C GLU A 11 28.66 10.68 13.82
N VAL A 12 27.46 10.22 13.45
CA VAL A 12 27.13 8.78 13.34
C VAL A 12 26.80 8.41 11.91
N PHE A 13 26.11 9.28 11.18
CA PHE A 13 25.60 9.00 9.84
C PHE A 13 26.30 9.86 8.78
N ASN A 14 27.57 9.56 8.51
CA ASN A 14 28.46 10.30 7.60
C ASN A 14 28.00 10.35 6.12
N LEU A 15 26.82 9.83 5.80
CA LEU A 15 26.20 9.86 4.49
C LEU A 15 25.23 11.03 4.31
N ALA A 16 24.92 11.81 5.35
CA ALA A 16 24.10 13.01 5.20
C ALA A 16 24.45 14.07 6.24
N GLY A 17 24.17 15.33 5.92
CA GLY A 17 24.42 16.43 6.84
C GLY A 17 23.68 17.70 6.46
N TYR A 18 23.58 18.61 7.43
CA TYR A 18 23.01 19.94 7.21
C TYR A 18 23.97 20.82 6.42
N ARG A 19 23.40 21.58 5.48
CA ARG A 19 24.09 22.62 4.71
C ARG A 19 23.46 23.96 5.03
N ASN A 20 24.31 24.91 5.38
CA ASN A 20 23.88 26.27 5.65
C ASN A 20 23.45 26.95 4.36
N SER A 21 22.25 27.54 4.35
CA SER A 21 21.80 28.36 3.22
C SER A 21 22.06 29.84 3.54
N SER A 22 22.72 30.56 2.63
CA SER A 22 23.09 31.97 2.82
C SER A 22 21.90 32.93 2.90
N SER A 23 20.70 32.48 2.51
CA SER A 23 19.50 33.32 2.44
C SER A 23 18.20 32.59 2.82
N GLY A 24 18.29 31.42 3.47
CA GLY A 24 17.11 30.61 3.80
C GLY A 24 17.39 29.58 4.90
N SER A 25 16.41 28.72 5.17
CA SER A 25 16.53 27.58 6.08
C SER A 25 17.65 26.63 5.64
N ASP A 26 18.39 26.06 6.59
CA ASP A 26 19.33 24.99 6.30
C ASP A 26 18.59 23.77 5.80
N TYR A 27 19.29 22.99 4.97
CA TYR A 27 18.73 21.80 4.37
C TYR A 27 19.66 20.60 4.57
N ILE A 28 19.07 19.42 4.66
CA ILE A 28 19.80 18.17 4.66
C ILE A 28 20.20 17.84 3.22
N ARG A 29 21.48 17.51 3.05
CA ARG A 29 22.05 16.96 1.82
C ARG A 29 22.57 15.56 2.09
N ILE A 30 22.30 14.64 1.18
CA ILE A 30 22.88 13.29 1.17
C ILE A 30 24.18 13.33 0.37
N ALA A 31 25.21 12.67 0.88
CA ALA A 31 26.49 12.50 0.21
C ALA A 31 26.29 11.71 -1.09
N GLN A 32 26.90 12.20 -2.16
CA GLN A 32 26.87 11.55 -3.46
C GLN A 32 28.02 10.55 -3.56
N ASP A 33 27.72 9.39 -4.12
CA ASP A 33 28.75 8.49 -4.62
C ASP A 33 29.00 8.88 -6.09
N PHE A 34 30.07 9.62 -6.33
CA PHE A 34 30.41 10.05 -7.68
C PHE A 34 31.05 8.89 -8.43
N GLU A 35 30.38 8.38 -9.47
CA GLU A 35 30.98 7.35 -10.32
C GLU A 35 32.16 7.91 -11.13
N LYS A 36 32.12 9.22 -11.44
CA LYS A 36 33.16 9.92 -12.22
C LYS A 36 33.61 11.20 -11.53
N TYR A 37 34.92 11.45 -11.53
CA TYR A 37 35.54 12.68 -11.02
C TYR A 37 35.06 14.00 -11.66
N THR A 38 34.34 13.92 -12.79
CA THR A 38 33.84 15.08 -13.55
C THR A 38 32.39 15.45 -13.24
N GLU A 39 31.74 14.74 -12.31
CA GLU A 39 30.37 15.06 -11.92
C GLU A 39 30.31 16.37 -11.13
N GLU A 40 29.42 17.27 -11.54
CA GLU A 40 29.24 18.54 -10.84
C GLU A 40 28.59 18.30 -9.48
N ALA A 41 29.23 18.79 -8.42
CA ALA A 41 28.65 18.79 -7.09
C ALA A 41 27.42 19.71 -7.10
N ASN A 42 26.22 19.14 -7.00
CA ASN A 42 25.01 19.94 -6.86
C ASN A 42 24.74 20.30 -5.38
N SER A 43 23.87 21.30 -5.17
CA SER A 43 23.48 21.77 -3.83
C SER A 43 21.98 21.55 -3.59
N TYR A 44 21.43 20.47 -4.14
CA TYR A 44 20.01 20.18 -4.00
C TYR A 44 19.71 19.57 -2.62
N PRO A 45 18.54 19.89 -2.03
CA PRO A 45 18.10 19.27 -0.79
C PRO A 45 17.73 17.81 -1.02
N ALA A 46 17.84 16.99 0.02
CA ALA A 46 17.21 15.67 0.04
C ALA A 46 15.70 15.80 0.31
N ILE A 47 14.91 14.83 -0.14
CA ILE A 47 13.56 14.64 0.41
C ILE A 47 13.70 13.95 1.76
N VAL A 48 13.20 14.58 2.82
CA VAL A 48 13.22 14.00 4.16
C VAL A 48 11.82 13.56 4.56
N LEU A 49 11.71 12.31 4.98
CA LEU A 49 10.50 11.69 5.52
C LEU A 49 10.74 11.26 6.96
N ILE A 50 9.83 11.57 7.88
CA ILE A 50 9.81 11.00 9.24
C ILE A 50 8.50 10.23 9.41
N ASP A 51 8.57 8.91 9.57
CA ASP A 51 7.42 8.00 9.58
C ASP A 51 6.49 8.19 8.35
N GLY A 52 7.07 8.54 7.21
CA GLY A 52 6.34 8.84 5.97
C GLY A 52 5.80 10.27 5.85
N VAL A 53 5.95 11.11 6.87
CA VAL A 53 5.60 12.54 6.82
C VAL A 53 6.70 13.33 6.11
N TYR A 54 6.35 14.02 5.02
CA TYR A 54 7.27 14.89 4.30
C TYR A 54 7.62 16.14 5.11
N ILE A 55 8.93 16.40 5.25
CA ILE A 55 9.48 17.54 5.98
C ILE A 55 10.05 18.56 4.98
N PRO A 56 9.29 19.61 4.61
CA PRO A 56 9.77 20.62 3.67
C PRO A 56 10.81 21.58 4.28
N ASP A 57 10.75 21.80 5.59
CA ASP A 57 11.64 22.71 6.32
C ASP A 57 12.49 21.91 7.31
N HIS A 58 13.73 21.63 6.91
CA HIS A 58 14.63 20.76 7.67
C HIS A 58 15.15 21.42 8.96
N GLU A 59 15.03 22.75 9.10
CA GLU A 59 15.34 23.47 10.35
C GLU A 59 14.51 22.95 11.52
N LYS A 60 13.22 22.68 11.27
CA LYS A 60 12.26 22.26 12.30
C LYS A 60 12.65 20.94 12.97
N ILE A 61 13.52 20.15 12.34
CA ILE A 61 13.92 18.82 12.83
C ILE A 61 15.38 18.73 13.27
N LYS A 62 16.16 19.83 13.25
CA LYS A 62 17.56 19.81 13.73
C LYS A 62 17.69 19.35 15.17
N SER A 63 16.84 19.90 16.03
CA SER A 63 16.79 19.63 17.47
C SER A 63 15.93 18.42 17.83
N PHE A 64 15.44 17.67 16.83
CA PHE A 64 14.67 16.47 17.06
C PHE A 64 15.48 15.47 17.90
N ASP A 65 14.82 14.86 18.89
CA ASP A 65 15.46 13.95 19.82
C ASP A 65 15.87 12.65 19.12
N ALA A 66 17.18 12.46 18.92
CA ALA A 66 17.72 11.31 18.23
C ALA A 66 17.42 9.98 18.94
N ARG A 67 17.09 10.01 20.24
CA ARG A 67 16.72 8.80 21.00
C ARG A 67 15.35 8.25 20.60
N LYS A 68 14.53 9.04 19.90
CA LYS A 68 13.25 8.60 19.33
C LYS A 68 13.44 7.86 18.00
N ILE A 69 14.62 7.92 17.39
CA ILE A 69 14.89 7.33 16.08
C ILE A 69 15.20 5.85 16.23
N GLU A 70 14.51 5.02 15.45
CA GLU A 70 14.78 3.59 15.31
C GLU A 70 15.80 3.34 14.19
N SER A 71 15.59 3.96 13.03
CA SER A 71 16.48 3.81 11.87
C SER A 71 16.45 5.02 10.95
N ILE A 72 17.55 5.18 10.19
CA ILE A 72 17.68 6.16 9.10
C ILE A 72 18.09 5.36 7.86
N SER A 73 17.42 5.58 6.74
CA SER A 73 17.73 4.97 5.44
C SER A 73 17.82 6.03 4.38
N THR A 74 18.76 5.89 3.45
CA THR A 74 18.98 6.86 2.38
C THR A 74 19.04 6.20 1.01
N VAL A 75 18.49 6.90 0.02
CA VAL A 75 18.71 6.63 -1.41
C VAL A 75 19.48 7.83 -1.95
N PRO A 76 20.74 7.67 -2.39
CA PRO A 76 21.59 8.80 -2.79
C PRO A 76 21.31 9.32 -4.21
N ASP A 77 20.40 8.69 -4.96
CA ASP A 77 20.12 9.04 -6.36
C ASP A 77 19.46 10.41 -6.51
N GLN A 78 19.86 11.16 -7.55
CA GLN A 78 19.20 12.40 -7.91
C GLN A 78 17.87 12.10 -8.61
N PHE A 79 16.83 12.86 -8.29
CA PHE A 79 15.56 12.80 -9.01
C PHE A 79 14.86 14.15 -9.03
N VAL A 80 13.93 14.31 -9.97
CA VAL A 80 13.15 15.54 -10.18
C VAL A 80 11.71 15.28 -9.77
N MET A 81 11.17 16.13 -8.91
CA MET A 81 9.77 16.04 -8.46
C MET A 81 9.13 17.43 -8.47
N ALA A 82 7.96 17.55 -9.10
CA ALA A 82 7.21 18.81 -9.21
C ALA A 82 8.05 19.99 -9.74
N GLY A 83 8.97 19.73 -10.66
CA GLY A 83 9.87 20.75 -11.24
C GLY A 83 10.99 21.23 -10.31
N LYS A 84 11.24 20.52 -9.21
CA LYS A 84 12.39 20.74 -8.31
C LYS A 84 13.34 19.56 -8.36
N ASP A 85 14.63 19.87 -8.36
CA ASP A 85 15.71 18.89 -8.24
C ASP A 85 15.95 18.54 -6.77
N TYR A 86 16.09 17.24 -6.49
CA TYR A 86 16.41 16.73 -5.16
C TYR A 86 17.63 15.81 -5.24
N GLN A 87 18.47 15.87 -4.20
CA GLN A 87 19.60 14.96 -4.03
C GLN A 87 19.25 13.88 -3.00
N GLY A 88 18.59 12.83 -3.48
CA GLY A 88 18.27 11.66 -2.70
C GLY A 88 17.07 11.79 -1.77
N ILE A 89 16.75 10.67 -1.14
CA ILE A 89 15.67 10.53 -0.14
C ILE A 89 16.29 10.08 1.16
N MET A 90 15.94 10.72 2.26
CA MET A 90 16.20 10.25 3.62
C MET A 90 14.88 9.87 4.26
N SER A 91 14.77 8.61 4.67
CA SER A 91 13.64 8.09 5.44
C SER A 91 14.09 7.81 6.87
N VAL A 92 13.46 8.48 7.82
CA VAL A 92 13.68 8.31 9.25
C VAL A 92 12.47 7.59 9.83
N LYS A 93 12.72 6.49 10.52
CA LYS A 93 11.69 5.75 11.25
C LYS A 93 11.86 6.01 12.74
N THR A 94 10.80 6.42 13.42
CA THR A 94 10.80 6.56 14.88
C THR A 94 10.42 5.25 15.54
N ILE A 95 10.86 5.04 16.79
CA ILE A 95 10.56 3.83 17.57
C ILE A 95 9.04 3.63 17.73
N ALA A 96 8.30 4.71 17.89
CA ALA A 96 6.85 4.67 18.07
C ALA A 96 6.07 4.69 16.74
N GLY A 97 6.70 5.12 15.63
CA GLY A 97 6.09 5.18 14.31
C GLY A 97 4.92 6.16 14.20
N ASN A 98 4.86 7.16 15.07
CA ASN A 98 3.70 8.06 15.24
C ASN A 98 4.05 9.54 15.11
N TYR A 99 5.13 9.90 14.41
CA TYR A 99 5.53 11.30 14.23
C TYR A 99 4.40 12.22 13.71
N PHE A 100 3.50 11.68 12.90
CA PHE A 100 2.33 12.41 12.37
C PHE A 100 1.36 12.92 13.44
N GLU A 101 1.36 12.35 14.66
CA GLU A 101 0.50 12.77 15.76
C GLU A 101 0.96 14.11 16.38
N GLU A 102 2.27 14.32 16.45
CA GLU A 102 2.88 15.55 16.99
C GLU A 102 3.10 16.61 15.88
N TYR A 103 3.17 16.18 14.61
CA TYR A 103 3.42 17.07 13.48
C TYR A 103 2.18 17.84 13.03
N THR A 104 2.26 19.16 13.11
CA THR A 104 1.25 20.06 12.52
C THR A 104 1.81 20.67 11.23
N PRO A 105 1.35 20.22 10.05
CA PRO A 105 1.80 20.80 8.78
C PRO A 105 1.33 22.25 8.66
N GLU A 106 2.24 23.13 8.21
CA GLU A 106 1.91 24.54 7.93
C GLU A 106 0.99 24.68 6.71
N TYR A 107 1.17 23.80 5.73
CA TYR A 107 0.39 23.75 4.49
C TYR A 107 -0.09 22.30 4.22
N GLY A 108 -0.92 21.75 5.09
CA GLY A 108 -1.45 20.39 4.94
C GLY A 108 -2.58 20.06 5.89
N ILE A 109 -3.16 18.86 5.73
CA ILE A 109 -4.18 18.31 6.62
C ILE A 109 -3.80 16.91 7.07
N ASN A 110 -3.93 16.62 8.36
CA ASN A 110 -3.77 15.27 8.89
C ASN A 110 -5.15 14.64 8.94
N VAL A 111 -5.49 13.86 7.90
CA VAL A 111 -6.77 13.17 7.80
C VAL A 111 -6.56 11.66 7.65
N PRO A 112 -7.39 10.82 8.29
CA PRO A 112 -7.31 9.39 8.11
C PRO A 112 -7.63 9.01 6.66
N ILE A 113 -6.67 8.37 5.98
CA ILE A 113 -6.88 7.84 4.64
C ILE A 113 -7.67 6.53 4.75
N LYS A 114 -8.78 6.43 4.02
CA LYS A 114 -9.50 5.15 3.87
C LYS A 114 -8.62 4.21 3.04
N LYS A 115 -8.11 3.15 3.66
CA LYS A 115 -7.41 2.08 2.95
C LYS A 115 -8.35 1.48 1.91
N ALA A 116 -7.80 1.09 0.76
CA ALA A 116 -8.52 0.26 -0.19
C ALA A 116 -8.99 -1.01 0.54
N ARG A 117 -10.22 -1.44 0.25
CA ARG A 117 -10.71 -2.71 0.78
C ARG A 117 -9.89 -3.82 0.12
N PRO A 118 -9.37 -4.79 0.88
CA PRO A 118 -8.69 -5.92 0.27
C PRO A 118 -9.68 -6.63 -0.67
N GLN A 119 -9.17 -7.16 -1.78
CA GLN A 119 -9.97 -8.02 -2.65
C GLN A 119 -10.41 -9.23 -1.81
N LYS A 120 -11.72 -9.45 -1.75
CA LYS A 120 -12.28 -10.56 -0.98
C LYS A 120 -12.14 -11.82 -1.82
N ASN A 121 -11.48 -12.83 -1.26
CA ASN A 121 -11.58 -14.19 -1.77
C ASN A 121 -12.93 -14.74 -1.33
N TYR A 122 -13.83 -14.96 -2.29
CA TYR A 122 -15.11 -15.57 -1.99
C TYR A 122 -14.94 -17.06 -1.76
N PHE A 123 -15.86 -17.61 -0.98
CA PHE A 123 -15.81 -19.02 -0.62
C PHE A 123 -16.22 -19.87 -1.83
N GLU A 124 -15.35 -20.79 -2.22
CA GLU A 124 -15.58 -21.78 -3.26
C GLU A 124 -15.47 -23.17 -2.62
N GLN A 125 -16.56 -23.95 -2.63
CA GLN A 125 -16.54 -25.29 -2.08
C GLN A 125 -15.85 -26.25 -3.03
N ARG A 126 -15.00 -27.13 -2.50
CA ARG A 126 -14.33 -28.18 -3.26
C ARG A 126 -14.37 -29.49 -2.49
N TYR A 127 -14.98 -30.51 -3.09
CA TYR A 127 -14.98 -31.88 -2.57
C TYR A 127 -13.87 -32.70 -3.21
N GLY A 128 -13.39 -33.74 -2.52
CA GLY A 128 -12.44 -34.71 -3.08
C GLY A 128 -10.98 -34.26 -3.15
N VAL A 129 -10.59 -33.16 -2.51
CA VAL A 129 -9.18 -32.76 -2.39
C VAL A 129 -8.50 -33.61 -1.30
N GLU A 130 -7.34 -34.21 -1.60
CA GLU A 130 -6.60 -35.02 -0.63
C GLU A 130 -6.31 -34.21 0.65
N GLY A 131 -6.79 -34.72 1.80
CA GLY A 131 -6.55 -34.12 3.12
C GLY A 131 -7.72 -33.37 3.75
N SER A 132 -8.87 -33.24 3.08
CA SER A 132 -10.10 -32.72 3.70
C SER A 132 -11.07 -33.87 4.02
N ASP A 133 -11.25 -34.19 5.31
CA ASP A 133 -12.30 -35.10 5.79
C ASP A 133 -13.68 -34.40 5.76
N GLN A 134 -14.03 -33.84 4.60
CA GLN A 134 -15.29 -33.11 4.38
C GLN A 134 -16.43 -34.02 3.95
N ASN A 135 -16.15 -35.28 3.59
CA ASN A 135 -17.18 -36.26 3.20
C ASN A 135 -18.20 -36.57 4.30
N HIS A 136 -17.93 -36.21 5.55
CA HIS A 136 -18.81 -36.47 6.69
C HIS A 136 -19.43 -35.20 7.29
N ILE A 137 -19.16 -34.02 6.72
CA ILE A 137 -19.68 -32.74 7.23
C ILE A 137 -20.83 -32.29 6.33
N PRO A 138 -22.06 -32.19 6.86
CA PRO A 138 -23.20 -31.72 6.08
C PRO A 138 -22.99 -30.29 5.53
N ASP A 139 -23.28 -30.08 4.24
CA ASP A 139 -23.21 -28.80 3.55
C ASP A 139 -24.60 -28.15 3.44
N TYR A 140 -24.83 -27.12 4.26
CA TYR A 140 -26.05 -26.34 4.27
C TYR A 140 -25.93 -24.97 3.57
N ARG A 141 -24.97 -24.80 2.65
CA ARG A 141 -24.80 -23.55 1.91
C ARG A 141 -26.02 -23.27 1.04
N ARG A 142 -26.49 -22.02 1.10
CA ARG A 142 -27.57 -21.52 0.22
C ARG A 142 -27.04 -20.77 -1.01
N ILE A 143 -25.78 -20.35 -0.95
CA ILE A 143 -25.06 -19.73 -2.05
C ILE A 143 -24.07 -20.78 -2.55
N LEU A 144 -24.36 -21.33 -3.73
CA LEU A 144 -23.56 -22.40 -4.33
C LEU A 144 -22.31 -21.85 -5.03
N LEU A 145 -22.47 -20.71 -5.70
CA LEU A 145 -21.42 -19.96 -6.39
C LEU A 145 -21.64 -18.46 -6.15
N TRP A 146 -20.54 -17.72 -5.98
CA TRP A 146 -20.57 -16.26 -5.97
C TRP A 146 -19.34 -15.72 -6.69
N GLU A 147 -19.52 -15.27 -7.93
CA GLU A 147 -18.45 -14.66 -8.72
C GLU A 147 -18.81 -13.24 -9.18
N PRO A 148 -18.33 -12.20 -8.46
CA PRO A 148 -18.73 -10.82 -8.75
C PRO A 148 -17.88 -10.15 -9.84
N GLN A 149 -16.85 -10.82 -10.34
CA GLN A 149 -15.92 -10.29 -11.34
C GLN A 149 -15.88 -11.26 -12.52
N VAL A 150 -16.80 -11.06 -13.46
CA VAL A 150 -16.88 -11.84 -14.69
C VAL A 150 -16.84 -10.87 -15.87
N GLU A 151 -15.94 -11.10 -16.81
CA GLU A 151 -15.92 -10.42 -18.10
C GLU A 151 -16.38 -11.39 -19.19
N LEU A 152 -17.45 -11.05 -19.90
CA LEU A 152 -17.97 -11.85 -21.01
C LEU A 152 -17.23 -11.44 -22.29
N THR A 153 -16.05 -12.00 -22.52
CA THR A 153 -15.24 -11.74 -23.73
C THR A 153 -15.61 -12.62 -24.91
N ASP A 154 -16.05 -13.84 -24.63
CA ASP A 154 -16.41 -14.85 -25.62
C ASP A 154 -17.94 -15.06 -25.68
N ALA A 155 -18.39 -15.74 -26.73
CA ALA A 155 -19.81 -16.04 -26.92
C ALA A 155 -20.37 -16.97 -25.83
N ASP A 156 -19.54 -17.88 -25.30
CA ASP A 156 -19.90 -18.84 -24.28
C ASP A 156 -18.95 -18.72 -23.07
N VAL A 157 -19.50 -18.63 -21.87
CA VAL A 157 -18.76 -18.67 -20.60
C VAL A 157 -19.29 -19.82 -19.75
N GLN A 158 -18.37 -20.62 -19.19
CA GLN A 158 -18.71 -21.78 -18.38
C GLN A 158 -18.38 -21.55 -16.91
N PHE A 159 -19.28 -22.00 -16.04
CA PHE A 159 -19.11 -21.98 -14.58
C PHE A 159 -19.23 -23.42 -14.06
N GLU A 160 -18.30 -23.81 -13.19
CA GLU A 160 -18.30 -25.11 -12.53
C GLU A 160 -18.30 -24.90 -11.01
N PHE A 161 -19.18 -25.59 -10.31
CA PHE A 161 -19.30 -25.49 -8.85
C PHE A 161 -19.99 -26.73 -8.29
N TYR A 162 -19.81 -26.96 -6.99
CA TYR A 162 -20.49 -28.03 -6.27
C TYR A 162 -21.77 -27.53 -5.60
N THR A 163 -22.82 -28.34 -5.70
CA THR A 163 -24.08 -28.15 -4.96
C THR A 163 -23.89 -28.42 -3.47
N SER A 164 -24.85 -27.95 -2.67
CA SER A 164 -24.98 -28.28 -1.24
C SER A 164 -25.87 -29.51 -1.04
N ASP A 165 -25.96 -30.02 0.19
CA ASP A 165 -26.89 -31.09 0.57
C ASP A 165 -28.36 -30.64 0.63
N LEU A 166 -28.62 -29.33 0.45
CA LEU A 166 -29.98 -28.80 0.37
C LEU A 166 -30.59 -29.06 -1.01
N SER A 167 -31.62 -29.89 -1.06
CA SER A 167 -32.49 -30.00 -2.23
C SER A 167 -33.46 -28.82 -2.32
N GLY A 168 -33.74 -28.39 -3.54
CA GLY A 168 -34.68 -27.30 -3.79
C GLY A 168 -34.36 -26.54 -5.06
N GLU A 169 -35.14 -25.49 -5.26
CA GLU A 169 -35.00 -24.56 -6.37
C GLU A 169 -34.03 -23.44 -5.98
N PHE A 170 -32.99 -23.23 -6.79
CA PHE A 170 -31.99 -22.19 -6.60
C PHE A 170 -32.00 -21.21 -7.75
N ASP A 171 -31.90 -19.93 -7.42
CA ASP A 171 -31.82 -18.85 -8.41
C ASP A 171 -30.38 -18.68 -8.92
N VAL A 172 -30.25 -18.57 -10.24
CA VAL A 172 -29.04 -18.15 -10.94
C VAL A 172 -29.26 -16.72 -11.40
N VAL A 173 -28.50 -15.79 -10.83
CA VAL A 173 -28.60 -14.36 -11.14
C VAL A 173 -27.30 -13.87 -11.74
N LEU A 174 -27.38 -13.31 -12.94
CA LEU A 174 -26.27 -12.62 -13.60
C LEU A 174 -26.62 -11.15 -13.79
N ASP A 175 -26.01 -10.30 -12.97
CA ASP A 175 -26.16 -8.84 -13.02
C ASP A 175 -24.86 -8.19 -13.50
N GLY A 176 -24.97 -7.21 -14.39
CA GLY A 176 -23.80 -6.50 -14.90
C GLY A 176 -24.13 -5.29 -15.77
N PHE A 177 -23.11 -4.79 -16.46
CA PHE A 177 -23.22 -3.65 -17.37
C PHE A 177 -22.54 -3.98 -18.70
N THR A 178 -23.10 -3.48 -19.80
CA THR A 178 -22.42 -3.50 -21.10
C THR A 178 -21.21 -2.56 -21.10
N SER A 179 -20.36 -2.67 -22.12
CA SER A 179 -19.25 -1.74 -22.37
C SER A 179 -19.67 -0.27 -22.50
N TYR A 180 -20.96 -0.01 -22.80
CA TYR A 180 -21.55 1.34 -22.86
C TYR A 180 -22.31 1.74 -21.58
N GLY A 181 -22.22 0.95 -20.51
CA GLY A 181 -22.82 1.25 -19.21
C GLY A 181 -24.32 0.95 -19.09
N LYS A 182 -24.90 0.16 -20.01
CA LYS A 182 -26.31 -0.25 -19.88
C LYS A 182 -26.42 -1.45 -18.93
N PRO A 183 -27.28 -1.41 -17.90
CA PRO A 183 -27.46 -2.55 -17.00
C PRO A 183 -28.09 -3.74 -17.73
N ILE A 184 -27.65 -4.94 -17.34
CA ILE A 184 -28.17 -6.24 -17.77
C ILE A 184 -28.44 -7.06 -16.51
N SER A 185 -29.57 -7.76 -16.50
CA SER A 185 -29.91 -8.75 -15.48
C SER A 185 -30.52 -9.97 -16.17
N VAL A 186 -29.99 -11.15 -15.85
CA VAL A 186 -30.51 -12.44 -16.30
C VAL A 186 -30.85 -13.27 -15.06
N TYR A 187 -32.01 -13.91 -15.10
CA TYR A 187 -32.52 -14.75 -14.03
C TYR A 187 -32.85 -16.11 -14.64
N GLU A 188 -32.26 -17.14 -14.07
CA GLU A 188 -32.55 -18.53 -14.39
C GLU A 188 -32.65 -19.32 -13.10
N THR A 189 -33.09 -20.56 -13.21
CA THR A 189 -33.30 -21.42 -12.05
C THR A 189 -32.70 -22.79 -12.29
N ILE A 190 -32.08 -23.35 -11.27
CA ILE A 190 -31.63 -24.74 -11.25
C ILE A 190 -32.32 -25.50 -10.12
N LEU A 191 -32.67 -26.76 -10.39
CA LEU A 191 -33.26 -27.66 -9.41
C LEU A 191 -32.18 -28.61 -8.90
N VAL A 192 -31.91 -28.56 -7.60
CA VAL A 192 -31.01 -29.50 -6.92
C VAL A 192 -31.87 -30.58 -6.27
N GLN A 193 -31.61 -31.84 -6.62
CA GLN A 193 -32.31 -33.00 -6.06
C GLN A 193 -31.30 -33.94 -5.43
N ASP A 194 -31.74 -34.66 -4.41
CA ASP A 194 -30.98 -35.75 -3.82
C ASP A 194 -31.21 -37.00 -4.68
N ASP A 195 -30.13 -37.57 -5.22
CA ASP A 195 -30.17 -38.78 -6.05
C ASP A 195 -30.57 -40.05 -5.26
N SER A 196 -30.74 -39.95 -3.94
CA SER A 196 -31.11 -41.08 -3.07
C SER A 196 -32.62 -41.33 -2.92
N GLN A 197 -33.49 -40.65 -3.69
CA GLN A 197 -34.95 -40.85 -3.70
C GLN A 197 -35.53 -41.32 -5.04
#